data_AF-A0AA47BSN4-F1
#
_entry.id   AF-A0AA47BSN4-F1
#
_cell.length_a   1.000
_cell.length_b   1.000
_cell.length_c   1.000
_cell.angle_alpha   90.00
_cell.angle_beta   90.00
_cell.angle_gamma   90.00
#
_symmetry.space_group_name_H-M   'P 1'
#
loop_
_entity.id
_entity.type
_entity.pdbx_description
1 polymer ?
#
loop_
_entity_poly.entity_id
_entity_poly.type
_entity_poly.pdbx_seq_one_letter_code
_entity_poly.pdbx_strand_id
1 'polypeptide(L)'
;MLISLYAGFISKPCKRYLKLGGILAVNNSHGDASLVSIDPDYELIGVIQGRGDRLRVVEEKLDAYFKPKKQTVVTEELLRKANRGIGYTKTAPAYLFKRAR
;
A
#
# COMPACT_ATOMS: atom_id res chain seq x y z
N MET A 1 -7.45 11.46 -7.34
CA MET A 1 -7.36 10.42 -6.29
C MET A 1 -7.67 9.10 -6.94
N LEU A 2 -7.00 8.02 -6.55
CA LEU A 2 -7.22 6.64 -7.01
C LEU A 2 -7.52 5.76 -5.80
N ILE A 3 -8.50 4.86 -5.91
CA ILE A 3 -8.87 3.92 -4.85
C ILE A 3 -8.74 2.49 -5.41
N SER A 4 -7.86 1.69 -4.80
CA SER A 4 -7.57 0.29 -5.16
C SER A 4 -7.81 -0.60 -3.94
N LEU A 5 -9.07 -0.94 -3.68
CA LEU A 5 -9.43 -1.87 -2.61
C LEU A 5 -9.82 -3.21 -3.22
N TYR A 6 -9.05 -4.25 -2.88
CA TYR A 6 -9.27 -5.63 -3.34
C TYR A 6 -9.11 -5.86 -4.85
N ALA A 7 -8.58 -4.88 -5.60
CA ALA A 7 -8.54 -4.90 -7.06
C ALA A 7 -7.34 -5.63 -7.69
N GLY A 8 -6.46 -6.26 -6.90
CA GLY A 8 -5.24 -6.89 -7.43
C GLY A 8 -4.13 -5.88 -7.70
N PHE A 9 -3.13 -6.24 -8.51
CA PHE A 9 -1.94 -5.43 -8.83
C PHE A 9 -2.21 -4.28 -9.82
N ILE A 10 -3.22 -3.44 -9.55
CA ILE A 10 -3.65 -2.36 -10.46
C ILE A 10 -2.93 -1.04 -10.21
N SER A 11 -2.25 -0.87 -9.07
CA SER A 11 -1.52 0.37 -8.78
C SER A 11 -0.54 0.76 -9.88
N LYS A 12 0.16 -0.21 -10.46
CA LYS A 12 1.13 -0.03 -11.55
C LYS A 12 0.46 0.41 -12.88
N PRO A 13 -0.50 -0.34 -13.47
CA PRO A 13 -1.16 0.10 -14.70
C PRO A 13 -2.00 1.37 -14.53
N CYS A 14 -2.57 1.60 -13.35
CA CYS A 14 -3.41 2.78 -13.09
C CYS A 14 -2.62 4.03 -12.68
N LYS A 15 -1.31 3.93 -12.40
CA LYS A 15 -0.44 5.06 -12.02
C LYS A 15 -0.53 6.24 -12.99
N ARG A 16 -0.68 5.96 -14.29
CA ARG A 16 -0.84 6.99 -15.34
C ARG A 16 -2.07 7.90 -15.14
N TYR A 17 -3.09 7.42 -14.44
CA TYR A 17 -4.32 8.18 -14.15
C TYR A 17 -4.23 8.99 -12.85
N LEU A 18 -3.14 8.83 -12.09
CA LEU A 18 -2.89 9.58 -10.88
C LEU A 18 -1.84 10.65 -11.15
N LYS A 19 -2.22 11.93 -11.09
CA LYS A 19 -1.26 13.04 -11.22
C LYS A 19 -0.21 13.04 -10.11
N LEU A 20 0.92 13.73 -10.33
CA LEU A 20 1.87 14.05 -9.26
C LEU A 20 1.17 14.77 -8.10
N GLY A 21 1.55 14.41 -6.88
CA GLY A 21 0.88 14.82 -5.63
C GLY A 21 -0.49 14.16 -5.41
N GLY A 22 -0.98 13.35 -6.35
CA GLY A 22 -2.23 12.61 -6.21
C GLY A 22 -2.13 11.50 -5.17
N ILE A 23 -3.24 11.24 -4.48
CA ILE A 23 -3.33 10.19 -3.45
C ILE A 23 -3.90 8.90 -4.03
N LEU A 24 -3.23 7.78 -3.72
CA LEU A 24 -3.67 6.41 -3.89
C LEU A 24 -4.07 5.84 -2.53
N ALA A 25 -5.34 5.46 -2.36
CA ALA A 25 -5.79 4.63 -1.26
C ALA A 25 -5.82 3.17 -1.68
N VAL A 26 -5.02 2.31 -1.05
CA VAL A 26 -4.83 0.92 -1.48
C VAL A 26 -4.79 -0.04 -0.30
N ASN A 27 -5.37 -1.22 -0.43
CA ASN A 27 -5.24 -2.28 0.59
C ASN A 27 -4.20 -3.33 0.20
N ASN A 28 -3.83 -4.20 1.15
CA ASN A 28 -2.82 -5.23 0.90
C ASN A 28 -3.38 -6.64 0.66
N SER A 29 -4.70 -6.79 0.45
CA SER A 29 -5.34 -8.12 0.33
C SER A 29 -4.71 -8.97 -0.79
N HIS A 30 -4.54 -8.38 -1.97
CA HIS A 30 -3.92 -9.01 -3.13
C HIS A 30 -2.48 -8.52 -3.37
N GLY A 31 -1.85 -7.90 -2.37
CA GLY A 31 -0.45 -7.47 -2.43
C GLY A 31 -0.18 -6.13 -3.11
N ASP A 32 -1.21 -5.40 -3.54
CA ASP A 32 -1.03 -4.12 -4.25
C ASP A 32 -0.35 -3.07 -3.37
N ALA A 33 -0.75 -2.92 -2.10
CA ALA A 33 -0.04 -2.02 -1.18
C ALA A 33 1.43 -2.43 -0.95
N SER A 34 1.75 -3.74 -0.99
CA SER A 34 3.15 -4.22 -0.92
C SER A 34 3.93 -3.87 -2.18
N LEU A 35 3.26 -3.83 -3.33
CA LEU A 35 3.87 -3.42 -4.60
C LEU A 35 4.13 -1.91 -4.60
N VAL A 36 3.16 -1.12 -4.13
CA VAL A 36 3.29 0.34 -4.01
C VAL A 36 4.39 0.72 -3.01
N SER A 37 4.54 0.00 -1.90
CA SER A 37 5.54 0.34 -0.88
C SER A 37 6.99 0.18 -1.30
N ILE A 38 7.25 -0.55 -2.40
CA ILE A 38 8.58 -0.71 -3.00
C ILE A 38 8.76 0.13 -4.28
N ASP A 39 7.71 0.84 -4.72
CA ASP A 39 7.75 1.72 -5.89
C ASP A 39 8.27 3.11 -5.46
N PRO A 40 9.43 3.57 -5.98
CA PRO A 40 10.08 4.80 -5.54
C PRO A 40 9.32 6.08 -5.91
N ASP A 41 8.28 5.99 -6.74
CA ASP A 41 7.46 7.14 -7.12
C ASP A 41 6.30 7.35 -6.14
N TYR A 42 6.14 6.49 -5.14
CA TYR A 42 5.13 6.61 -4.11
C TYR A 42 5.76 6.84 -2.73
N GLU A 43 5.11 7.67 -1.94
CA GLU A 43 5.46 7.95 -0.56
C GLU A 43 4.30 7.54 0.34
N LEU A 44 4.54 6.72 1.37
CA LEU A 44 3.53 6.39 2.37
C LEU A 44 3.28 7.63 3.24
N ILE A 45 2.08 8.20 3.14
CA ILE A 45 1.70 9.41 3.87
C ILE A 45 0.71 9.14 5.01
N GLY A 46 0.12 7.94 5.05
CA GLY A 46 -0.80 7.59 6.12
C GLY A 46 -1.37 6.19 5.98
N VAL A 47 -2.12 5.78 7.00
CA VAL A 47 -2.94 4.56 6.97
C VAL A 47 -4.34 4.85 7.44
N ILE A 48 -5.31 4.14 6.89
CA ILE A 48 -6.70 4.19 7.37
C ILE A 48 -6.87 3.12 8.44
N GLN A 49 -7.36 3.54 9.60
CA GLN A 49 -7.75 2.66 10.70
C GLN A 49 -9.26 2.79 10.93
N GLY A 50 -9.92 1.66 11.23
CA GLY A 50 -11.34 1.63 11.55
C GLY A 50 -11.59 1.16 12.98
N ARG A 51 -12.58 1.75 13.65
CA ARG A 51 -13.20 1.21 14.87
C ARG A 51 -14.72 1.33 14.73
N GLY A 52 -15.39 0.23 14.41
CA GLY A 52 -16.81 0.23 14.08
C GLY A 52 -17.07 0.98 12.77
N ASP A 53 -17.96 1.96 12.83
CA ASP A 53 -18.34 2.85 11.72
C ASP A 53 -17.38 4.05 11.54
N ARG A 54 -16.44 4.26 12.47
CA ARG A 54 -15.51 5.39 12.42
C ARG A 54 -14.22 5.01 11.73
N LEU A 55 -13.88 5.79 10.69
CA LEU A 55 -12.57 5.78 10.04
C LEU A 55 -11.72 6.94 10.55
N ARG A 56 -10.43 6.69 10.72
CA ARG A 56 -9.43 7.72 11.00
C ARG A 56 -8.19 7.51 10.14
N VAL A 57 -7.56 8.61 9.75
CA VAL A 57 -6.23 8.59 9.16
C VAL A 57 -5.19 8.67 10.28
N VAL A 58 -4.16 7.83 10.20
CA VAL A 58 -2.99 7.87 11.09
C VAL A 58 -1.77 8.16 10.23
N GLU A 59 -1.07 9.24 10.55
CA GLU A 59 0.11 9.73 9.81
C GLU A 59 1.41 9.57 10.62
N GLU A 60 1.30 9.05 11.85
CA GLU A 60 2.42 8.85 12.75
C GLU A 60 2.98 7.42 12.70
N LYS A 61 4.27 7.27 12.98
CA LYS A 61 4.97 5.97 13.10
C LYS A 61 4.74 5.08 11.86
N LEU A 62 4.77 5.70 10.68
CA LEU A 62 4.53 5.03 9.40
C LEU A 62 5.64 4.03 9.06
N ASP A 63 6.85 4.28 9.56
CA ASP A 63 8.01 3.37 9.47
C ASP A 63 7.75 2.01 10.13
N ALA A 64 6.73 1.88 11.00
CA ALA A 64 6.34 0.60 11.59
C ALA A 64 5.60 -0.32 10.61
N TYR A 65 5.07 0.21 9.50
CA TYR A 65 4.40 -0.57 8.46
C TYR A 65 5.40 -1.11 7.44
N PHE A 66 4.96 -2.10 6.64
CA PHE A 66 5.77 -2.74 5.60
C PHE A 66 7.08 -3.39 6.08
N LYS A 67 7.23 -3.64 7.40
CA LYS A 67 8.29 -4.45 8.00
C LYS A 67 7.92 -5.94 7.89
N PRO A 68 8.56 -6.75 7.02
CA PRO A 68 8.22 -8.15 6.81
C PRO A 68 8.35 -8.98 8.09
N LYS A 69 7.47 -9.95 8.32
CA LYS A 69 7.57 -10.91 9.45
C LYS A 69 8.74 -11.90 9.29
N LYS A 70 9.11 -12.20 8.04
CA LYS A 70 10.25 -13.06 7.70
C LYS A 70 11.31 -12.20 7.06
N GLN A 71 12.58 -12.50 7.31
CA GLN A 71 13.69 -11.85 6.65
C GLN A 71 13.66 -12.22 5.15
N THR A 72 13.06 -11.36 4.34
CA THR A 72 12.83 -11.59 2.91
C THR A 72 12.84 -10.25 2.21
N VAL A 73 13.57 -10.18 1.10
CA VAL A 73 13.53 -9.01 0.22
C VAL A 73 12.21 -9.02 -0.53
N VAL A 74 11.43 -7.94 -0.41
CA VAL A 74 10.16 -7.80 -1.10
C VAL A 74 10.43 -7.38 -2.53
N THR A 75 10.01 -8.18 -3.50
CA THR A 75 10.15 -7.88 -4.93
C THR A 75 8.80 -8.01 -5.64
N GLU A 76 8.64 -7.33 -6.78
CA GLU A 76 7.42 -7.47 -7.59
C GLU A 76 7.21 -8.91 -8.05
N GLU A 77 8.27 -9.63 -8.43
CA GLU A 77 8.20 -11.04 -8.82
C GLU A 77 7.67 -11.91 -7.67
N LEU A 78 8.19 -11.72 -6.45
CA LEU A 78 7.72 -12.45 -5.26
C LEU A 78 6.23 -12.22 -5.02
N LEU A 79 5.79 -10.96 -5.09
CA LEU A 79 4.39 -10.60 -4.86
C LEU A 79 3.46 -11.19 -5.93
N ARG A 80 3.84 -11.09 -7.20
CA ARG A 80 3.07 -11.64 -8.32
C ARG A 80 2.98 -13.17 -8.25
N LYS A 81 4.09 -13.85 -7.95
CA LYS A 81 4.11 -15.32 -7.77
C LYS A 81 3.24 -15.77 -6.61
N ALA A 82 3.20 -15.01 -5.51
CA ALA A 82 2.34 -15.31 -4.37
C ALA A 82 0.87 -14.95 -4.61
N ASN A 83 0.58 -14.07 -5.57
CA ASN A 83 -0.74 -13.47 -5.84
C ASN A 83 -1.40 -12.83 -4.59
N ARG A 84 -0.59 -12.38 -3.63
CA ARG A 84 -1.01 -11.77 -2.37
C ARG A 84 0.13 -10.96 -1.74
N GLY A 85 -0.23 -10.14 -0.76
CA GLY A 85 0.76 -9.45 0.07
C GLY A 85 1.53 -10.41 0.96
N ILE A 86 2.78 -10.07 1.27
CA ILE A 86 3.53 -10.79 2.30
C ILE A 86 3.02 -10.43 3.70
N GLY A 87 3.36 -11.26 4.69
CA GLY A 87 3.04 -10.96 6.08
C GLY A 87 3.92 -9.83 6.63
N TYR A 88 3.29 -8.73 7.04
CA TYR A 88 3.95 -7.63 7.76
C TYR A 88 3.68 -7.69 9.26
N THR A 89 4.62 -7.17 10.06
CA THR A 89 4.51 -7.14 11.53
C THR A 89 3.36 -6.24 12.01
N LYS A 90 3.12 -5.14 11.29
CA LYS A 90 2.00 -4.22 11.49
C LYS A 90 1.22 -4.08 10.20
N THR A 91 -0.12 -4.13 10.29
CA THR A 91 -1.02 -4.00 9.14
C THR A 91 -2.08 -2.93 9.38
N ALA A 92 -2.65 -2.43 8.29
CA ALA A 92 -3.81 -1.57 8.27
C ALA A 92 -4.81 -2.06 7.21
N PRO A 93 -6.11 -1.77 7.38
CA PRO A 93 -7.13 -2.03 6.36
C PRO A 93 -6.81 -1.40 5.00
N ALA A 94 -6.29 -0.18 4.99
CA ALA A 94 -5.83 0.51 3.79
C ALA A 94 -4.69 1.48 4.11
N TYR A 95 -3.91 1.79 3.08
CA TYR A 95 -2.73 2.62 3.11
C TYR A 95 -2.92 3.78 2.14
N LEU A 96 -2.42 4.95 2.51
CA LEU A 96 -2.47 6.16 1.70
C LEU A 96 -1.07 6.46 1.19
N PHE A 97 -0.92 6.43 -0.13
CA PHE A 97 0.32 6.78 -0.80
C PHE A 97 0.13 8.04 -1.62
N LYS A 98 1.09 8.95 -1.56
CA LYS A 98 1.18 10.11 -2.45
C LYS A 98 2.09 9.76 -3.62
N ARG A 99 1.66 10.02 -4.85
CA ARG A 99 2.53 9.94 -6.02
C ARG A 99 3.53 11.10 -5.97
N ALA A 100 4.77 10.83 -5.67
CA ALA A 100 5.85 11.80 -5.55
C ALA A 100 6.61 12.03 -6.86
N ARG A 101 6.62 11.06 -7.80
CA ARG A 101 7.36 11.11 -9.08
C ARG A 101 6.56 10.50 -10.25
#